data_AF-T0ZP46-F1
#
_entry.id   AF-T0ZP46-F1
#
_cell.length_a   1.000
_cell.length_b   1.000
_cell.length_c   1.000
_cell.angle_alpha   90.00
_cell.angle_beta   90.00
_cell.angle_gamma   90.00
#
_symmetry.space_group_name_H-M   'P 1'
#
loop_
_entity.id
_entity.type
_entity.pdbx_description
1 polymer ?
#
loop_
_entity_poly.entity_id
_entity_poly.type
_entity_poly.pdbx_seq_one_letter_code
_entity_poly.pdbx_strand_id
1 'polypeptide(L)'
;MTDSGSGVCSALDIRTESGFATAVREALRDFHRPHKLHTNPLLTARLVAAVCSGEPATPPAQALREILRTHCERLGDNAKLDRYKQVLMHTYVAPLRSQQGVAETLHLSWSTYRRRLAEATQMLAAVLWEAESACGVPLVKAQDIMQEAGATQPSPQHSVTPPVRRWGWFAAVAAVLLLLMAGADVMLLYAPPRRAAPRARVVAVSPRTLAVLPFLDVNHDPATRYLSDGMTDELIARLGRTPHATGRCRQP
;
A
#
# COMPACT_ATOMS: atom_id res chain seq x y z
N MET A 1 11.91 -47.72 8.40
CA MET A 1 11.91 -47.01 9.69
C MET A 1 12.73 -45.76 9.52
N THR A 2 12.22 -44.53 9.45
CA THR A 2 11.03 -43.84 9.99
C THR A 2 10.49 -42.92 8.87
N ASP A 3 9.33 -43.16 8.26
CA ASP A 3 7.97 -42.73 8.64
C ASP A 3 7.79 -41.42 9.42
N SER A 4 6.79 -40.65 8.97
CA SER A 4 6.10 -39.51 9.59
C SER A 4 6.93 -38.22 9.74
N GLY A 5 6.55 -37.07 9.19
CA GLY A 5 5.21 -36.53 9.04
C GLY A 5 5.17 -35.17 9.74
N SER A 6 5.31 -34.09 8.99
CA SER A 6 4.74 -32.77 9.32
C SER A 6 4.95 -31.83 8.13
N GLY A 7 4.08 -32.00 7.14
CA GLY A 7 3.61 -30.83 6.42
C GLY A 7 2.98 -29.93 7.48
N VAL A 8 3.78 -29.00 8.01
CA VAL A 8 3.29 -27.99 8.92
C VAL A 8 2.30 -27.18 8.09
N CYS A 9 1.01 -27.46 8.27
CA CYS A 9 0.00 -26.42 8.18
C CYS A 9 0.39 -25.43 9.27
N SER A 10 1.38 -24.58 8.99
CA SER A 10 1.91 -23.60 9.93
C SER A 10 0.74 -22.82 10.45
N ALA A 11 0.37 -23.08 11.70
CA ALA A 11 -0.50 -22.23 12.47
C ALA A 11 0.06 -20.83 12.29
N LEU A 12 -0.73 -19.99 11.63
CA LEU A 12 -0.33 -18.68 11.14
C LEU A 12 0.28 -17.90 12.32
N ASP A 13 1.60 -17.74 12.37
CA ASP A 13 2.25 -17.11 13.51
C ASP A 13 2.13 -15.59 13.39
N ILE A 14 1.16 -15.04 14.10
CA ILE A 14 0.89 -13.58 14.12
C ILE A 14 2.01 -12.76 14.76
N ARG A 15 3.02 -13.40 15.37
CA ARG A 15 4.22 -12.70 15.90
C ARG A 15 5.25 -12.39 14.81
N THR A 16 5.00 -12.84 13.58
CA THR A 16 5.80 -12.48 12.40
C THR A 16 5.03 -11.46 11.56
N GLU A 17 5.75 -10.54 10.91
CA GLU A 17 5.12 -9.55 10.03
C GLU A 17 4.32 -10.21 8.90
N SER A 18 4.84 -11.30 8.31
CA SER A 18 4.19 -12.03 7.23
C SER A 18 2.95 -12.80 7.68
N GLY A 19 3.00 -13.44 8.86
CA GLY A 19 1.85 -14.10 9.47
C GLY A 19 0.77 -13.09 9.84
N PHE A 20 1.15 -11.98 10.48
CA PHE A 20 0.23 -10.89 10.81
C PHE A 20 -0.43 -10.31 9.56
N ALA A 21 0.32 -10.00 8.52
CA ALA A 21 -0.21 -9.47 7.26
C ALA A 21 -1.18 -10.46 6.57
N THR A 22 -0.93 -11.76 6.71
CA THR A 22 -1.85 -12.78 6.19
C THR A 22 -3.15 -12.81 7.00
N ALA A 23 -3.06 -12.73 8.32
CA ALA A 23 -4.23 -12.68 9.19
C ALA A 23 -5.08 -11.40 8.97
N VAL A 24 -4.44 -10.26 8.68
CA VAL A 24 -5.12 -9.00 8.29
C VAL A 24 -5.90 -9.18 6.99
N ARG A 25 -5.29 -9.81 5.97
CA ARG A 25 -5.97 -10.11 4.71
C ARG A 25 -7.20 -10.98 4.90
N GLU A 26 -7.09 -12.02 5.73
CA GLU A 26 -8.22 -12.89 6.08
C GLU A 26 -9.32 -12.12 6.83
N ALA A 27 -8.94 -11.27 7.79
CA ALA A 27 -9.88 -10.47 8.56
C ALA A 27 -10.63 -9.45 7.67
N LEU A 28 -9.96 -8.81 6.71
CA LEU A 28 -10.61 -7.92 5.74
C LEU A 28 -11.60 -8.67 4.86
N ARG A 29 -11.25 -9.89 4.41
CA ARG A 29 -12.13 -10.71 3.57
C ARG A 29 -13.42 -11.10 4.29
N ASP A 30 -13.33 -11.40 5.57
CA ASP A 30 -14.47 -11.78 6.41
C ASP A 30 -14.99 -10.63 7.30
N PHE A 31 -14.68 -9.37 6.94
CA PHE A 31 -15.03 -8.17 7.73
C PHE A 31 -16.52 -8.04 8.09
N HIS A 32 -17.41 -8.47 7.19
CA HIS A 32 -18.87 -8.46 7.41
C HIS A 32 -19.42 -9.72 8.09
N ARG A 33 -18.57 -10.72 8.37
CA ARG A 33 -18.96 -12.02 8.92
C ARG A 33 -18.38 -12.17 10.33
N PRO A 34 -19.05 -11.64 11.37
CA PRO A 34 -18.52 -11.68 12.73
C PRO A 34 -18.21 -13.10 13.20
N HIS A 35 -19.05 -14.08 12.84
CA HIS A 35 -18.84 -15.50 13.13
C HIS A 35 -17.49 -16.06 12.62
N LYS A 36 -16.99 -15.58 11.47
CA LYS A 36 -15.68 -15.99 10.93
C LYS A 36 -14.51 -15.22 11.52
N LEU A 37 -14.76 -13.99 11.98
CA LEU A 37 -13.72 -13.21 12.66
C LEU A 37 -13.34 -13.82 14.01
N HIS A 38 -14.26 -14.55 14.67
CA HIS A 38 -13.98 -15.25 15.92
C HIS A 38 -12.89 -16.33 15.83
N THR A 39 -12.59 -16.83 14.63
CA THR A 39 -11.52 -17.81 14.41
C THR A 39 -10.23 -17.17 13.91
N ASN A 40 -10.20 -15.86 13.69
CA ASN A 40 -9.04 -15.17 13.16
C ASN A 40 -7.96 -15.03 14.25
N PRO A 41 -6.68 -15.32 13.94
CA PRO A 41 -5.64 -15.29 14.96
C PRO A 41 -5.32 -13.86 15.45
N LEU A 42 -5.74 -12.79 14.76
CA LEU A 42 -5.60 -11.41 15.24
C LEU A 42 -6.36 -11.10 16.54
N LEU A 43 -7.26 -11.98 16.99
CA LEU A 43 -7.96 -11.78 18.27
C LEU A 43 -7.01 -11.88 19.48
N THR A 44 -5.89 -12.58 19.34
CA THR A 44 -4.84 -12.64 20.37
C THR A 44 -3.82 -11.52 20.23
N ALA A 45 -3.96 -10.65 19.20
CA ALA A 45 -3.10 -9.49 19.03
C ALA A 45 -3.29 -8.49 20.18
N ARG A 46 -2.19 -7.85 20.56
CA ARG A 46 -2.12 -6.91 21.69
C ARG A 46 -2.96 -5.66 21.42
N LEU A 47 -3.07 -5.22 20.17
CA LEU A 47 -3.97 -4.13 19.76
C LEU A 47 -5.43 -4.42 20.12
N VAL A 48 -5.90 -5.64 19.89
CA VAL A 48 -7.29 -6.03 20.19
C VAL A 48 -7.47 -6.11 21.70
N ALA A 49 -6.53 -6.73 22.42
CA ALA A 49 -6.57 -6.80 23.88
C ALA A 49 -6.61 -5.41 24.56
N ALA A 50 -5.86 -4.44 24.01
CA ALA A 50 -5.84 -3.06 24.51
C ALA A 50 -7.22 -2.39 24.40
N VAL A 51 -7.94 -2.59 23.29
CA VAL A 51 -9.29 -2.03 23.10
C VAL A 51 -10.33 -2.76 23.95
N CYS A 52 -10.25 -4.09 24.04
CA CYS A 52 -11.15 -4.89 24.88
C CYS A 52 -11.07 -4.56 26.37
N SER A 53 -9.92 -4.04 26.83
CA SER A 53 -9.69 -3.67 28.23
C SER A 53 -10.29 -2.30 28.63
N GLY A 54 -10.84 -1.54 27.67
CA GLY A 54 -11.53 -0.28 27.95
C GLY A 54 -12.96 -0.48 28.46
N GLU A 55 -13.52 0.53 29.12
CA GLU A 55 -14.94 0.58 29.50
C GLU A 55 -15.76 1.43 28.51
N PRO A 56 -16.90 0.94 27.97
CA PRO A 56 -17.49 -0.39 28.16
C PRO A 56 -16.74 -1.49 27.41
N ALA A 57 -16.71 -2.69 28.00
CA ALA A 57 -16.04 -3.86 27.43
C ALA A 57 -16.63 -4.21 26.05
N THR A 58 -15.80 -4.10 25.01
CA THR A 58 -16.21 -4.37 23.63
C THR A 58 -15.84 -5.81 23.26
N PRO A 59 -16.73 -6.59 22.62
CA PRO A 59 -16.41 -7.95 22.18
C PRO A 59 -15.18 -7.98 21.24
N PRO A 60 -14.28 -8.96 21.34
CA PRO A 60 -13.02 -8.98 20.57
C PRO A 60 -13.20 -8.86 19.05
N ALA A 61 -14.19 -9.54 18.47
CA ALA A 61 -14.48 -9.44 17.04
C ALA A 61 -15.01 -8.06 16.63
N GLN A 62 -15.71 -7.36 17.53
CA GLN A 62 -16.17 -6.00 17.28
C GLN A 62 -15.01 -5.00 17.42
N ALA A 63 -14.17 -5.16 18.44
CA ALA A 63 -12.95 -4.37 18.61
C ALA A 63 -12.03 -4.52 17.38
N LEU A 64 -11.80 -5.74 16.88
CA LEU A 64 -11.01 -5.98 15.67
C LEU A 64 -11.59 -5.26 14.44
N ARG A 65 -12.91 -5.31 14.24
CA ARG A 65 -13.56 -4.61 13.12
C ARG A 65 -13.42 -3.10 13.23
N GLU A 66 -13.55 -2.57 14.44
CA GLU A 66 -13.41 -1.15 14.71
C GLU A 66 -11.97 -0.67 14.49
N ILE A 67 -10.98 -1.43 14.94
CA ILE A 67 -9.56 -1.19 14.66
C ILE A 67 -9.31 -1.18 13.14
N LEU A 68 -9.73 -2.23 12.42
CA LEU A 68 -9.54 -2.31 10.96
C LEU A 68 -10.20 -1.13 10.24
N ARG A 69 -11.44 -0.78 10.59
CA ARG A 69 -12.15 0.37 10.02
C ARG A 69 -11.39 1.67 10.30
N THR A 70 -11.03 1.91 11.56
CA THR A 70 -10.34 3.13 12.00
C THR A 70 -9.02 3.31 11.26
N HIS A 71 -8.23 2.24 11.11
CA HIS A 71 -6.95 2.31 10.39
C HIS A 71 -7.14 2.48 8.88
N CYS A 72 -8.17 1.90 8.27
CA CYS A 72 -8.55 2.19 6.88
C CYS A 72 -8.91 3.67 6.68
N GLU A 73 -9.67 4.26 7.61
CA GLU A 73 -10.09 5.67 7.55
C GLU A 73 -8.92 6.64 7.71
N ARG A 74 -8.00 6.36 8.66
CA ARG A 74 -6.78 7.15 8.92
C ARG A 74 -5.77 7.09 7.78
N LEU A 75 -5.83 6.06 6.93
CA LEU A 75 -5.00 6.02 5.72
C LEU A 75 -5.27 7.24 4.81
N GLY A 76 -6.44 7.87 4.91
CA GLY A 76 -6.77 9.09 4.16
C GLY A 76 -6.12 10.39 4.63
N ASP A 77 -5.36 10.38 5.75
CA ASP A 77 -4.76 11.59 6.30
C ASP A 77 -3.66 12.19 5.40
N ASN A 78 -3.17 11.41 4.42
CA ASN A 78 -2.25 11.85 3.38
C ASN A 78 -2.93 11.76 2.00
N ALA A 79 -2.85 12.83 1.21
CA ALA A 79 -3.43 12.89 -0.14
C ALA A 79 -3.00 11.74 -1.07
N LYS A 80 -1.77 11.21 -0.89
CA LYS A 80 -1.29 10.05 -1.65
C LYS A 80 -2.00 8.75 -1.25
N LEU A 81 -2.29 8.61 0.04
CA LEU A 81 -2.88 7.41 0.65
C LEU A 81 -4.42 7.45 0.66
N ASP A 82 -5.04 8.60 0.39
CA ASP A 82 -6.49 8.72 0.25
C ASP A 82 -7.06 7.77 -0.81
N ARG A 83 -6.34 7.53 -1.90
CA ARG A 83 -6.76 6.53 -2.90
C ARG A 83 -6.75 5.10 -2.35
N TYR A 84 -5.84 4.77 -1.43
CA TYR A 84 -5.81 3.46 -0.79
C TYR A 84 -6.97 3.28 0.19
N LYS A 85 -7.29 4.34 0.95
CA LYS A 85 -8.52 4.38 1.75
C LYS A 85 -9.74 4.11 0.88
N GLN A 86 -9.94 4.86 -0.21
CA GLN A 86 -11.10 4.68 -1.09
C GLN A 86 -11.21 3.24 -1.62
N VAL A 87 -10.10 2.66 -2.09
CA VAL A 87 -10.05 1.26 -2.55
C VAL A 87 -10.45 0.28 -1.43
N LEU A 88 -9.86 0.40 -0.24
CA LEU A 88 -10.16 -0.50 0.88
C LEU A 88 -11.60 -0.36 1.37
N MET A 89 -12.08 0.88 1.48
CA MET A 89 -13.45 1.16 1.94
C MET A 89 -14.48 0.57 0.99
N HIS A 90 -14.37 0.83 -0.32
CA HIS A 90 -15.33 0.31 -1.31
C HIS A 90 -15.18 -1.19 -1.61
N THR A 91 -14.07 -1.82 -1.21
CA THR A 91 -13.87 -3.26 -1.42
C THR A 91 -14.31 -4.08 -0.22
N TYR A 92 -14.01 -3.65 1.00
CA TYR A 92 -14.19 -4.48 2.20
C TYR A 92 -15.14 -3.90 3.25
N VAL A 93 -15.20 -2.57 3.44
CA VAL A 93 -15.93 -1.95 4.57
C VAL A 93 -17.35 -1.54 4.18
N ALA A 94 -17.50 -0.98 2.98
CA ALA A 94 -18.74 -0.58 2.34
C ALA A 94 -18.72 -1.12 0.90
N PRO A 95 -18.81 -2.46 0.73
CA PRO A 95 -18.58 -3.12 -0.54
C PRO A 95 -19.60 -2.70 -1.59
N LEU A 96 -19.12 -2.34 -2.77
CA LEU A 96 -19.95 -2.24 -3.96
C LEU A 96 -20.23 -3.63 -4.52
N ARG A 97 -21.23 -3.75 -5.42
CA ARG A 97 -21.74 -5.05 -5.92
C ARG A 97 -20.65 -5.98 -6.47
N SER A 98 -19.57 -5.44 -7.03
CA SER A 98 -18.43 -6.20 -7.53
C SER A 98 -17.13 -5.39 -7.43
N GLN A 99 -15.99 -6.10 -7.37
CA GLN A 99 -14.67 -5.45 -7.40
C GLN A 99 -14.42 -4.66 -8.70
N GLN A 100 -14.96 -5.12 -9.83
CA GLN A 100 -14.90 -4.36 -11.07
C GLN A 100 -15.75 -3.08 -10.98
N GLY A 101 -16.92 -3.13 -10.35
CA GLY A 101 -17.73 -1.93 -10.08
C GLY A 101 -17.02 -0.93 -9.17
N VAL A 102 -16.18 -1.39 -8.24
CA VAL A 102 -15.29 -0.51 -7.46
C VAL A 102 -14.27 0.19 -8.36
N ALA A 103 -13.62 -0.55 -9.27
CA ALA A 103 -12.66 0.02 -10.20
C ALA A 103 -13.30 1.09 -11.09
N GLU A 104 -14.50 0.82 -11.61
CA GLU A 104 -15.30 1.76 -12.42
C GLU A 104 -15.67 3.02 -11.63
N THR A 105 -16.15 2.86 -10.38
CA THR A 105 -16.53 3.97 -9.50
C THR A 105 -15.32 4.86 -9.17
N LEU A 106 -14.14 4.27 -9.03
CA LEU A 106 -12.90 5.00 -8.76
C LEU A 106 -12.19 5.51 -10.04
N HIS A 107 -12.79 5.30 -11.22
CA HIS A 107 -12.21 5.63 -12.53
C HIS A 107 -10.81 5.03 -12.75
N LEU A 108 -10.62 3.76 -12.36
CA LEU A 108 -9.36 3.02 -12.52
C LEU A 108 -9.53 1.90 -13.55
N SER A 109 -8.46 1.61 -14.30
CA SER A 109 -8.40 0.34 -15.04
C SER A 109 -8.36 -0.85 -14.07
N TRP A 110 -8.83 -2.01 -14.51
CA TRP A 110 -8.82 -3.23 -13.70
C TRP A 110 -7.43 -3.62 -13.18
N SER A 111 -6.40 -3.53 -14.03
CA SER A 111 -5.01 -3.80 -13.66
C SER A 111 -4.49 -2.83 -12.60
N THR A 112 -4.81 -1.53 -12.74
CA THR A 112 -4.47 -0.50 -11.77
C THR A 112 -5.17 -0.73 -10.44
N TYR A 113 -6.45 -1.09 -10.47
CA TYR A 113 -7.22 -1.42 -9.28
C TYR A 113 -6.62 -2.61 -8.53
N ARG A 114 -6.33 -3.73 -9.21
CA ARG A 114 -5.76 -4.92 -8.57
C ARG A 114 -4.42 -4.63 -7.91
N ARG A 115 -3.54 -3.92 -8.60
CA ARG A 115 -2.24 -3.50 -8.06
C ARG A 115 -2.42 -2.61 -6.83
N ARG A 116 -3.29 -1.61 -6.91
CA ARG A 116 -3.57 -0.70 -5.79
C ARG A 116 -4.22 -1.39 -4.61
N LEU A 117 -5.10 -2.36 -4.83
CA LEU A 117 -5.71 -3.14 -3.75
C LEU A 117 -4.63 -3.93 -3.00
N ALA A 118 -3.68 -4.53 -3.72
CA ALA A 118 -2.55 -5.22 -3.10
C ALA A 118 -1.66 -4.25 -2.31
N GLU A 119 -1.26 -3.13 -2.90
CA GLU A 119 -0.44 -2.09 -2.26
C GLU A 119 -1.16 -1.49 -1.03
N ALA A 120 -2.45 -1.20 -1.13
CA ALA A 120 -3.26 -0.68 -0.03
C ALA A 120 -3.37 -1.67 1.13
N THR A 121 -3.60 -2.95 0.82
CA THR A 121 -3.70 -4.00 1.84
C THR A 121 -2.37 -4.24 2.54
N GLN A 122 -1.26 -4.20 1.78
CA GLN A 122 0.09 -4.27 2.34
C GLN A 122 0.40 -3.08 3.24
N MET A 123 0.06 -1.86 2.79
CA MET A 123 0.25 -0.64 3.58
C MET A 123 -0.55 -0.68 4.89
N LEU A 124 -1.82 -1.11 4.84
CA LEU A 124 -2.64 -1.26 6.04
C LEU A 124 -2.03 -2.29 7.01
N ALA A 125 -1.57 -3.43 6.49
CA ALA A 125 -0.93 -4.46 7.31
C ALA A 125 0.36 -3.93 7.97
N ALA A 126 1.18 -3.17 7.24
CA ALA A 126 2.40 -2.57 7.77
C ALA A 126 2.11 -1.57 8.91
N VAL A 127 1.11 -0.69 8.72
CA VAL A 127 0.71 0.29 9.76
C VAL A 127 0.16 -0.41 11.00
N LEU A 128 -0.67 -1.45 10.83
CA LEU A 128 -1.19 -2.23 11.95
C LEU A 128 -0.08 -3.02 12.66
N TRP A 129 0.90 -3.52 11.91
CA TRP A 129 2.06 -4.22 12.47
C TRP A 129 2.93 -3.30 13.32
N GLU A 130 3.17 -2.07 12.87
CA GLU A 130 3.88 -1.06 13.64
C GLU A 130 3.13 -0.75 14.95
N ALA A 131 1.80 -0.60 14.88
CA ALA A 131 0.97 -0.37 16.06
C ALA A 131 0.99 -1.56 17.03
N GLU A 132 0.94 -2.80 16.53
CA GLU A 132 1.04 -4.03 17.33
C GLU A 132 2.40 -4.13 18.01
N SER A 133 3.46 -3.82 17.26
CA SER A 133 4.84 -3.79 17.78
C SER A 133 5.01 -2.71 18.85
N ALA A 134 4.36 -1.56 18.71
CA ALA A 134 4.38 -0.48 19.71
C ALA A 134 3.63 -0.86 21.00
N CYS A 135 2.49 -1.55 20.89
CA CYS A 135 1.83 -2.17 22.05
C CYS A 135 2.69 -3.29 22.67
N GLY A 136 3.58 -3.85 21.85
CA GLY A 136 4.57 -4.91 22.06
C GLY A 136 5.67 -4.60 23.07
N VAL A 137 6.23 -3.40 22.94
CA VAL A 137 7.40 -2.96 23.68
C VAL A 137 6.95 -2.50 25.06
N PRO A 138 7.31 -3.20 26.17
CA PRO A 138 7.28 -2.53 27.46
C PRO A 138 8.24 -1.34 27.30
N LEU A 139 7.76 -0.14 27.61
CA LEU A 139 8.58 1.05 27.77
C LEU A 139 9.64 0.74 28.84
N VAL A 140 10.71 0.01 28.48
CA VAL A 140 12.01 0.17 29.12
C VAL A 140 12.31 1.62 28.82
N LYS A 141 12.10 2.46 29.84
CA LYS A 141 12.27 3.89 29.72
C LYS A 141 13.65 4.10 29.14
N ALA A 142 13.73 4.86 28.05
CA ALA A 142 14.99 5.43 27.56
C ALA A 142 15.74 6.27 28.64
N GLN A 143 15.14 6.43 29.83
CA GLN A 143 15.75 7.02 31.02
C GLN A 143 16.76 6.08 31.71
N ASP A 144 16.59 4.75 31.61
CA ASP A 144 17.48 3.81 32.32
C ASP A 144 18.86 3.66 31.64
N ILE A 145 18.95 3.93 30.32
CA ILE A 145 20.22 3.83 29.56
C ILE A 145 21.09 5.10 29.71
N MET A 146 20.51 6.26 30.08
CA MET A 146 21.29 7.49 30.33
C MET A 146 21.74 7.64 31.79
N GLN A 147 21.24 6.81 32.72
CA GLN A 147 21.50 6.96 34.16
C GLN A 147 22.71 6.14 34.66
N GLU A 148 23.28 5.21 33.87
CA GLU A 148 24.47 4.44 34.28
C GLU A 148 25.82 5.16 34.05
N ALA A 149 25.84 6.34 33.43
CA ALA A 149 27.09 7.07 33.15
C ALA A 149 27.49 8.11 34.22
N GLY A 150 26.81 8.17 35.37
CA GLY A 150 26.98 9.31 36.29
C GLY A 150 26.86 8.98 37.77
N ALA A 151 27.62 8.03 38.28
CA ALA A 151 27.85 7.94 39.73
C ALA A 151 28.82 9.06 40.14
N THR A 152 28.30 10.19 40.64
CA THR A 152 28.76 10.88 41.86
C THR A 152 27.70 11.89 42.33
N GLN A 153 27.17 11.59 43.53
CA GLN A 153 26.55 12.47 44.53
C GLN A 153 25.03 12.79 44.52
N PRO A 154 24.44 13.02 45.73
CA PRO A 154 23.09 12.55 46.09
C PRO A 154 22.10 13.66 46.49
N SER A 155 20.83 13.24 46.65
CA SER A 155 19.81 13.79 47.56
C SER A 155 18.99 15.02 47.13
N PRO A 156 17.73 15.14 47.63
CA PRO A 156 16.55 15.16 46.77
C PRO A 156 15.76 16.48 46.86
N GLN A 157 14.94 16.80 45.84
CA GLN A 157 13.56 17.26 46.04
C GLN A 157 12.77 17.39 44.74
N HIS A 158 11.51 16.96 44.84
CA HIS A 158 10.49 16.89 43.81
C HIS A 158 10.11 18.27 43.27
N SER A 159 10.10 18.41 41.95
CA SER A 159 9.07 19.22 41.29
C SER A 159 8.50 18.42 40.12
N VAL A 160 7.21 18.12 40.24
CA VAL A 160 6.40 17.51 39.18
C VAL A 160 6.03 18.61 38.20
N THR A 161 6.37 18.43 36.92
CA THR A 161 5.64 19.05 35.80
C THR A 161 5.44 18.03 34.68
N PRO A 162 4.28 18.04 33.99
CA PRO A 162 3.86 16.96 33.09
C PRO A 162 4.61 17.02 31.75
N PRO A 163 4.86 15.88 31.09
CA PRO A 163 5.45 15.88 29.76
C PRO A 163 4.38 16.23 28.71
N VAL A 164 4.55 17.39 28.07
CA VAL A 164 3.86 17.74 26.83
C VAL A 164 4.31 16.80 25.70
N ARG A 165 3.32 16.22 25.04
CA ARG A 165 3.41 15.29 23.90
C ARG A 165 4.09 15.98 22.70
N ARG A 166 5.37 15.67 22.47
CA ARG A 166 6.16 16.26 21.39
C ARG A 166 5.84 15.61 20.05
N TRP A 167 5.14 16.37 19.22
CA TRP A 167 4.90 16.14 17.79
C TRP A 167 6.16 16.50 16.97
N GLY A 168 7.29 15.84 17.26
CA GLY A 168 8.63 16.29 16.88
C GLY A 168 8.97 16.31 15.37
N TRP A 169 8.21 15.64 14.53
CA TRP A 169 8.40 15.62 13.07
C TRP A 169 7.84 16.84 12.31
N PHE A 170 6.92 17.62 12.88
CA PHE A 170 6.32 18.78 12.18
C PHE A 170 7.29 19.95 12.00
N ALA A 171 8.24 20.14 12.93
CA ALA A 171 9.22 21.22 12.85
C ALA A 171 10.23 21.03 11.70
N ALA A 172 10.58 19.78 11.38
CA ALA A 172 11.49 19.48 10.28
C ALA A 172 10.82 19.64 8.91
N VAL A 173 9.52 19.32 8.80
CA VAL A 173 8.76 19.44 7.55
C VAL A 173 8.50 20.90 7.17
N ALA A 174 8.26 21.78 8.16
CA ALA A 174 8.07 23.21 7.91
C ALA A 174 9.32 23.91 7.36
N ALA A 175 10.51 23.54 7.84
CA ALA A 175 11.78 24.10 7.36
C ALA A 175 12.09 23.70 5.90
N VAL A 176 11.79 22.46 5.51
CA VAL A 176 12.00 21.98 4.13
C VAL A 176 11.00 22.60 3.16
N LEU A 177 9.74 22.81 3.57
CA LEU A 177 8.73 23.48 2.77
C LEU A 177 9.07 24.95 2.50
N LEU A 178 9.60 25.66 3.50
CA LEU A 178 10.09 27.03 3.33
C LEU A 178 11.27 27.11 2.35
N LEU A 179 12.18 26.13 2.38
CA LEU A 179 13.32 26.07 1.47
C LEU A 179 12.90 25.78 0.01
N LEU A 180 11.89 24.93 -0.18
CA LEU A 180 11.34 24.60 -1.50
C LEU A 180 10.54 25.75 -2.11
N MET A 181 9.79 26.50 -1.29
CA MET A 181 9.02 27.67 -1.77
C MET A 181 9.95 28.80 -2.21
N ALA A 182 11.05 29.06 -1.49
CA ALA A 182 12.04 30.05 -1.89
C ALA A 182 12.78 29.66 -3.20
N GLY A 183 12.99 28.37 -3.46
CA GLY A 183 13.61 27.89 -4.71
C GLY A 183 12.69 27.98 -5.93
N ALA A 184 11.39 27.74 -5.76
CA ALA A 184 10.41 27.83 -6.85
C ALA A 184 10.17 29.27 -7.31
N ASP A 185 10.23 30.23 -6.39
CA ASP A 185 10.03 31.66 -6.67
C ASP A 185 11.16 32.23 -7.54
N VAL A 186 12.41 31.79 -7.30
CA VAL A 186 13.58 32.16 -8.14
C VAL A 186 13.52 31.50 -9.52
N MET A 187 13.03 30.26 -9.63
CA MET A 187 13.00 29.54 -10.92
C MET A 187 11.94 30.08 -11.89
N LEU A 188 10.88 30.71 -11.38
CA LEU A 188 9.83 31.32 -12.20
C LEU A 188 10.26 32.71 -12.76
N LEU A 189 11.11 33.44 -12.03
CA LEU A 189 11.61 34.75 -12.46
C LEU A 189 12.77 34.68 -13.48
N TYR A 190 13.42 33.52 -13.63
CA TYR A 190 14.56 33.32 -14.55
C TYR A 190 14.24 32.49 -15.81
N ALA A 191 12.98 32.14 -16.08
CA ALA A 191 12.60 31.30 -17.21
C ALA A 191 12.49 32.08 -18.55
N PRO A 192 13.21 31.70 -19.63
CA PRO A 192 13.18 32.42 -20.92
C PRO A 192 11.96 32.06 -21.80
N PRO A 193 11.51 32.96 -22.71
CA PRO A 193 10.28 32.77 -23.48
C PRO A 193 10.44 31.73 -24.60
N ARG A 194 9.45 30.83 -24.73
CA ARG A 194 9.46 29.72 -25.70
C ARG A 194 8.87 30.13 -27.05
N ARG A 195 9.60 29.88 -28.15
CA ARG A 195 9.16 30.08 -29.55
C ARG A 195 8.32 28.88 -30.05
N ALA A 196 7.29 29.16 -30.84
CA ALA A 196 6.36 28.17 -31.42
C ALA A 196 6.93 27.46 -32.66
N ALA A 197 6.53 26.19 -32.89
CA ALA A 197 6.96 25.35 -34.02
C ALA A 197 5.78 24.84 -34.88
N PRO A 198 5.98 24.49 -36.18
CA PRO A 198 4.92 24.43 -37.20
C PRO A 198 4.37 23.01 -37.48
N ARG A 199 3.21 22.94 -38.15
CA ARG A 199 2.47 21.71 -38.55
C ARG A 199 3.03 21.06 -39.83
N ALA A 200 3.13 19.73 -39.83
CA ALA A 200 3.53 18.93 -41.00
C ALA A 200 2.38 18.04 -41.55
N ARG A 201 2.41 17.82 -42.87
CA ARG A 201 1.42 17.17 -43.75
C ARG A 201 1.64 15.65 -43.83
N VAL A 202 0.57 14.86 -43.91
CA VAL A 202 0.61 13.38 -44.00
C VAL A 202 0.52 12.93 -45.47
N VAL A 203 1.32 11.93 -45.85
CA VAL A 203 1.28 11.22 -47.16
C VAL A 203 0.76 9.80 -46.94
N ALA A 204 -0.13 9.34 -47.81
CA ALA A 204 -0.74 8.00 -47.80
C ALA A 204 0.09 6.98 -48.60
N VAL A 205 0.04 5.70 -48.21
CA VAL A 205 0.69 4.57 -48.90
C VAL A 205 -0.30 3.40 -49.06
N SER A 206 -0.34 2.79 -50.26
CA SER A 206 -1.21 1.67 -50.68
C SER A 206 -0.60 0.28 -50.39
N PRO A 207 -1.40 -0.80 -50.26
CA PRO A 207 -0.96 -2.05 -49.64
C PRO A 207 -0.52 -3.14 -50.64
N ARG A 208 0.39 -4.03 -50.20
CA ARG A 208 0.66 -5.33 -50.82
C ARG A 208 0.33 -6.45 -49.82
N THR A 209 -0.43 -7.43 -50.29
CA THR A 209 -1.08 -8.51 -49.53
C THR A 209 -0.08 -9.48 -48.88
N LEU A 210 -0.35 -9.88 -47.63
CA LEU A 210 0.37 -10.94 -46.90
C LEU A 210 -0.62 -12.07 -46.57
N ALA A 211 -0.24 -13.31 -46.88
CA ALA A 211 -1.00 -14.48 -46.45
C ALA A 211 -0.55 -14.89 -45.05
N VAL A 212 -1.50 -15.09 -44.13
CA VAL A 212 -1.23 -15.55 -42.76
C VAL A 212 -1.79 -16.96 -42.58
N LEU A 213 -0.89 -17.89 -42.26
CA LEU A 213 -1.23 -19.25 -41.87
C LEU A 213 -1.68 -19.25 -40.40
N PRO A 214 -2.84 -19.84 -40.03
CA PRO A 214 -3.26 -19.87 -38.65
C PRO A 214 -2.37 -20.86 -37.88
N PHE A 215 -1.57 -20.35 -36.97
CA PHE A 215 -0.85 -21.19 -36.03
C PHE A 215 -1.84 -21.85 -35.07
N LEU A 216 -1.73 -23.17 -34.94
CA LEU A 216 -2.51 -23.96 -34.00
C LEU A 216 -1.99 -23.69 -32.58
N ASP A 217 -2.90 -23.32 -31.68
CA ASP A 217 -2.62 -22.99 -30.28
C ASP A 217 -2.35 -24.28 -29.48
N VAL A 218 -1.09 -24.51 -29.11
CA VAL A 218 -0.63 -25.77 -28.50
C VAL A 218 -0.93 -25.85 -26.99
N ASN A 219 -1.42 -24.79 -26.34
CA ASN A 219 -1.72 -24.81 -24.90
C ASN A 219 -3.07 -24.14 -24.57
N HIS A 220 -4.12 -24.97 -24.42
CA HIS A 220 -5.49 -24.53 -24.19
C HIS A 220 -5.81 -24.24 -22.72
N ASP A 221 -4.95 -23.48 -22.03
CA ASP A 221 -5.24 -23.01 -20.66
C ASP A 221 -5.86 -21.59 -20.71
N PRO A 222 -7.12 -21.41 -20.28
CA PRO A 222 -7.82 -20.13 -20.33
C PRO A 222 -7.16 -19.02 -19.50
N ALA A 223 -6.33 -19.37 -18.50
CA ALA A 223 -5.60 -18.38 -17.71
C ALA A 223 -4.42 -17.75 -18.48
N THR A 224 -3.83 -18.45 -19.46
CA THR A 224 -2.65 -17.97 -20.21
C THR A 224 -3.02 -17.06 -21.38
N ARG A 225 -4.20 -17.24 -21.98
CA ARG A 225 -4.69 -16.36 -23.07
C ARG A 225 -4.79 -14.89 -22.63
N TYR A 226 -5.20 -14.65 -21.38
CA TYR A 226 -5.27 -13.31 -20.79
C TYR A 226 -3.91 -12.72 -20.42
N LEU A 227 -2.89 -13.56 -20.19
CA LEU A 227 -1.54 -13.12 -19.89
C LEU A 227 -0.84 -12.60 -21.17
N SER A 228 -1.02 -13.30 -22.29
CA SER A 228 -0.44 -12.93 -23.59
C SER A 228 -1.01 -11.63 -24.15
N ASP A 229 -2.31 -11.40 -23.97
CA ASP A 229 -2.99 -10.19 -24.46
C ASP A 229 -2.50 -8.93 -23.70
N GLY A 230 -2.38 -9.03 -22.37
CA GLY A 230 -1.85 -7.96 -21.54
C GLY A 230 -0.37 -7.62 -21.79
N MET A 231 0.45 -8.61 -22.16
CA MET A 231 1.84 -8.38 -22.57
C MET A 231 1.93 -7.73 -23.96
N THR A 232 1.00 -8.07 -24.86
CA THR A 232 0.92 -7.50 -26.21
C THR A 232 0.52 -6.02 -26.15
N ASP A 233 -0.44 -5.65 -25.30
CA ASP A 233 -0.84 -4.25 -25.07
C ASP A 233 0.29 -3.40 -24.47
N GLU A 234 1.13 -3.97 -23.59
CA GLU A 234 2.29 -3.25 -23.02
C GLU A 234 3.39 -3.05 -24.08
N LEU A 235 3.61 -4.05 -24.94
CA LEU A 235 4.54 -3.99 -26.06
C LEU A 235 4.09 -2.96 -27.11
N ILE A 236 2.80 -2.92 -27.47
CA ILE A 236 2.24 -1.93 -28.40
C ILE A 236 2.33 -0.52 -27.81
N ALA A 237 1.99 -0.36 -26.52
CA ALA A 237 2.08 0.93 -25.84
C ALA A 237 3.53 1.42 -25.70
N ARG A 238 4.51 0.51 -25.59
CA ARG A 238 5.95 0.85 -25.57
C ARG A 238 6.52 1.12 -26.96
N LEU A 239 6.16 0.33 -27.96
CA LEU A 239 6.57 0.54 -29.36
C LEU A 239 5.98 1.83 -29.94
N GLY A 240 4.79 2.24 -29.48
CA GLY A 240 4.20 3.53 -29.81
C GLY A 240 4.95 4.74 -29.23
N ARG A 241 5.87 4.53 -28.27
CA ARG A 241 6.64 5.61 -27.60
C ARG A 241 8.11 5.66 -27.99
N THR A 242 8.64 4.71 -28.77
CA THR A 242 10.02 4.75 -29.26
C THR A 242 10.11 5.59 -30.53
N PRO A 243 10.79 6.76 -30.53
CA PRO A 243 11.02 7.52 -31.75
C PRO A 243 12.18 6.91 -32.53
N HIS A 244 11.92 6.57 -33.80
CA HIS A 244 12.89 6.40 -34.90
C HIS A 244 14.06 5.40 -34.69
N ALA A 245 13.83 4.12 -35.02
CA ALA A 245 14.88 3.34 -35.68
C ALA A 245 14.82 3.67 -37.17
N THR A 246 15.69 4.57 -37.60
CA THR A 246 15.83 5.03 -38.99
C THR A 246 16.23 3.87 -39.89
N GLY A 247 15.26 3.20 -40.51
CA GLY A 247 15.50 2.26 -41.60
C GLY A 247 16.03 3.01 -42.81
N ARG A 248 17.35 3.03 -42.98
CA ARG A 248 18.00 3.45 -44.23
C ARG A 248 17.76 2.36 -45.27
N CYS A 249 16.64 2.45 -46.00
CA CYS A 249 16.49 1.72 -47.25
C CYS A 249 17.34 2.41 -48.32
N ARG A 250 18.54 1.89 -48.56
CA ARG A 250 19.34 2.17 -49.75
C ARG A 250 18.58 1.55 -50.94
N GLN A 251 18.01 2.38 -51.81
CA GLN A 251 17.49 1.91 -53.10
C GLN A 251 18.63 1.87 -54.13
N PRO A 252 18.58 0.94 -55.11
CA PRO A 252 19.67 0.64 -56.05
C PRO A 252 19.96 1.76 -57.04
#